data_AF-A0A242AEB9-F1
#
_entry.id   AF-A0A242AEB9-F1
#
_cell.length_a   1.000
_cell.length_b   1.000
_cell.length_c   1.000
_cell.angle_alpha   90.00
_cell.angle_beta   90.00
_cell.angle_gamma   90.00
#
_symmetry.space_group_name_H-M   'P 1'
#
loop_
_entity.id
_entity.type
_entity.pdbx_description
1 polymer ?
#
loop_
_entity_poly.entity_id
_entity_poly.type
_entity_poly.pdbx_seq_one_letter_code
_entity_poly.pdbx_strand_id
1 'polypeptide(L)'
;SLTEFRDLNSSYAKTMFRLLKQYRTQGWAEFSKEDFLELLDIPKSYRQTNINQFVLKPIKEELTPLFKGLTIRKKYGKGRGKPVIGYRFTWKAEINHADDFSKGKQEDLRIKLFNIEHNGELTQEEKWRAKDRILNLPLGTHEADFNKQQQTEKEEAEKQAISNELKQDLLENLQNLFD
;
A
#
# COMPACT_ATOMS: atom_id res chain seq x y z
N SER A 1 8.48 -18.03 -2.82
CA SER A 1 8.50 -19.01 -3.94
C SER A 1 8.96 -18.36 -5.24
N LEU A 2 9.23 -19.13 -6.30
CA LEU A 2 9.58 -18.62 -7.64
C LEU A 2 8.40 -17.87 -8.29
N THR A 3 7.17 -18.33 -8.06
CA THR A 3 5.94 -17.71 -8.58
C THR A 3 5.80 -16.28 -8.10
N GLU A 4 5.96 -16.04 -6.80
CA GLU A 4 5.88 -14.70 -6.20
C GLU A 4 6.89 -13.74 -6.81
N PHE A 5 8.10 -14.21 -7.12
CA PHE A 5 9.14 -13.39 -7.74
C PHE A 5 8.79 -13.00 -9.18
N ARG A 6 8.18 -13.92 -9.94
CA ARG A 6 7.80 -13.68 -11.34
C ARG A 6 6.69 -12.63 -11.47
N ASP A 7 5.79 -12.60 -10.50
CA ASP A 7 4.63 -11.70 -10.50
C ASP A 7 5.02 -10.25 -10.11
N LEU A 8 6.25 -10.00 -9.65
CA LEU A 8 6.77 -8.66 -9.41
C LEU A 8 7.05 -7.95 -10.74
N ASN A 9 6.75 -6.65 -10.80
CA ASN A 9 6.96 -5.83 -11.99
C ASN A 9 8.26 -5.04 -11.87
N SER A 10 8.43 -4.31 -10.76
CA SER A 10 9.60 -3.45 -10.55
C SER A 10 10.90 -4.25 -10.36
N SER A 11 11.95 -3.87 -11.09
CA SER A 11 13.29 -4.43 -10.91
C SER A 11 13.81 -4.21 -9.48
N TYR A 12 13.54 -3.03 -8.90
CA TYR A 12 13.92 -2.76 -7.50
C TYR A 12 13.16 -3.65 -6.52
N ALA A 13 11.86 -3.90 -6.76
CA ALA A 13 11.06 -4.80 -5.94
C ALA A 13 11.58 -6.25 -6.03
N LYS A 14 11.91 -6.73 -7.24
CA LYS A 14 12.51 -8.06 -7.46
C LYS A 14 13.82 -8.24 -6.69
N THR A 15 14.74 -7.28 -6.85
CA THR A 15 16.03 -7.34 -6.16
C THR A 15 15.84 -7.30 -4.65
N MET A 16 14.97 -6.41 -4.16
CA MET A 16 14.68 -6.32 -2.72
C MET A 16 13.99 -7.58 -2.18
N PHE A 17 13.05 -8.18 -2.92
CA PHE A 17 12.44 -9.46 -2.55
C PHE A 17 13.50 -10.53 -2.29
N ARG A 18 14.47 -10.65 -3.23
CA ARG A 18 15.57 -11.61 -3.09
C ARG A 18 16.40 -11.33 -1.84
N LEU A 19 16.74 -10.07 -1.58
CA LEU A 19 17.49 -9.67 -0.38
C LEU A 19 16.72 -10.00 0.91
N LEU A 20 15.46 -9.59 1.02
CA LEU A 20 14.66 -9.80 2.23
C LEU A 20 14.36 -11.29 2.46
N LYS A 21 14.18 -12.08 1.40
CA LYS A 21 13.94 -13.53 1.53
C LYS A 21 15.13 -14.28 2.13
N GLN A 22 16.36 -13.76 2.03
CA GLN A 22 17.53 -14.31 2.74
C GLN A 22 17.37 -14.20 4.27
N TYR A 23 16.65 -13.20 4.75
CA TYR A 23 16.42 -12.93 6.17
C TYR A 23 15.01 -13.33 6.65
N ARG A 24 14.30 -14.16 5.88
CA ARG A 24 12.86 -14.44 6.07
C ARG A 24 12.48 -14.91 7.48
N THR A 25 13.37 -15.67 8.14
CA THR A 25 13.20 -16.21 9.50
C THR A 25 13.66 -15.25 10.59
N GLN A 26 14.48 -14.26 10.24
CA GLN A 26 14.95 -13.21 11.15
C GLN A 26 13.91 -12.08 11.28
N GLY A 27 13.14 -11.80 10.22
CA GLY A 27 12.07 -10.79 10.24
C GLY A 27 12.56 -9.35 10.11
N TRP A 28 13.84 -9.13 9.87
CA TRP A 28 14.38 -7.79 9.60
C TRP A 28 15.68 -7.84 8.82
N ALA A 29 15.95 -6.77 8.08
CA ALA A 29 17.21 -6.51 7.38
C ALA A 29 17.53 -5.01 7.44
N GLU A 30 18.81 -4.67 7.57
CA GLU A 30 19.28 -3.28 7.57
C GLU A 30 20.43 -3.13 6.59
N PHE A 31 20.38 -2.07 5.80
CA PHE A 31 21.39 -1.74 4.80
C PHE A 31 21.89 -0.32 5.08
N SER A 32 23.21 -0.12 4.97
CA SER A 32 23.75 1.24 4.88
C SER A 32 23.20 1.91 3.62
N LYS A 33 23.27 3.25 3.56
CA LYS A 33 22.80 3.95 2.36
C LYS A 33 23.63 3.53 1.15
N GLU A 34 24.94 3.39 1.33
CA GLU A 34 25.89 3.00 0.29
C GLU A 34 25.58 1.60 -0.22
N ASP A 35 25.46 0.61 0.68
CA ASP A 35 25.11 -0.77 0.30
C ASP A 35 23.75 -0.83 -0.37
N PHE A 36 22.77 -0.07 0.13
CA PHE A 36 21.42 -0.04 -0.45
C PHE A 36 21.43 0.48 -1.89
N LEU A 37 22.23 1.52 -2.17
CA LEU A 37 22.35 2.07 -3.52
C LEU A 37 23.07 1.10 -4.45
N GLU A 38 24.14 0.45 -3.97
CA GLU A 38 24.90 -0.52 -4.74
C GLU A 38 24.10 -1.78 -5.04
N LEU A 39 23.51 -2.42 -4.02
CA LEU A 39 22.77 -3.67 -4.16
C LEU A 39 21.54 -3.55 -5.08
N LEU A 40 20.97 -2.35 -5.20
CA LEU A 40 19.82 -2.08 -6.05
C LEU A 40 20.21 -1.43 -7.39
N ASP A 41 21.48 -1.21 -7.66
CA ASP A 41 21.96 -0.48 -8.85
C ASP A 41 21.30 0.91 -9.02
N ILE A 42 21.16 1.65 -7.92
CA ILE A 42 20.53 2.97 -7.92
C ILE A 42 21.55 4.03 -8.35
N PRO A 43 21.25 4.86 -9.37
CA PRO A 43 22.15 5.93 -9.79
C PRO A 43 22.46 6.91 -8.65
N LYS A 44 23.74 7.24 -8.46
CA LYS A 44 24.19 8.23 -7.45
C LYS A 44 23.56 9.62 -7.65
N SER A 45 23.07 9.92 -8.87
CA SER A 45 22.37 11.16 -9.21
C SER A 45 20.96 11.24 -8.60
N TYR A 46 20.39 10.12 -8.14
CA TYR A 46 19.07 10.12 -7.53
C TYR A 46 19.08 10.92 -6.23
N ARG A 47 18.25 11.98 -6.22
CA ARG A 47 17.92 12.68 -4.98
C ARG A 47 17.04 11.79 -4.10
N GLN A 48 16.98 12.10 -2.82
CA GLN A 48 16.16 11.33 -1.88
C GLN A 48 14.68 11.23 -2.31
N THR A 49 14.14 12.27 -2.95
CA THR A 49 12.78 12.26 -3.51
C THR A 49 12.62 11.20 -4.60
N ASN A 50 13.60 11.09 -5.51
CA ASN A 50 13.60 10.08 -6.57
C ASN A 50 13.69 8.67 -5.98
N ILE A 51 14.51 8.47 -4.95
CA ILE A 51 14.58 7.18 -4.23
C ILE A 51 13.22 6.83 -3.62
N ASN A 52 12.55 7.79 -2.99
CA ASN A 52 11.23 7.54 -2.41
C ASN A 52 10.21 7.14 -3.48
N GLN A 53 10.17 7.87 -4.60
CA GLN A 53 9.18 7.70 -5.65
C GLN A 53 9.41 6.46 -6.53
N PHE A 54 10.65 6.22 -6.94
CA PHE A 54 10.96 5.20 -7.95
C PHE A 54 11.50 3.90 -7.36
N VAL A 55 12.01 3.93 -6.12
CA VAL A 55 12.59 2.76 -5.47
C VAL A 55 11.70 2.28 -4.34
N LEU A 56 11.51 3.11 -3.30
CA LEU A 56 10.82 2.69 -2.09
C LEU A 56 9.32 2.47 -2.30
N LYS A 57 8.65 3.34 -3.07
CA LYS A 57 7.22 3.21 -3.33
C LYS A 57 6.88 1.90 -4.06
N PRO A 58 7.53 1.53 -5.18
CA PRO A 58 7.30 0.22 -5.80
C PRO A 58 7.63 -0.96 -4.89
N ILE A 59 8.74 -0.89 -4.12
CA ILE A 59 9.09 -1.92 -3.14
C ILE A 59 7.96 -2.10 -2.12
N LYS A 60 7.42 -0.99 -1.61
CA LYS A 60 6.35 -1.01 -0.60
C LYS A 60 5.05 -1.57 -1.16
N GLU A 61 4.63 -1.13 -2.35
CA GLU A 61 3.41 -1.61 -3.02
C GLU A 61 3.49 -3.11 -3.35
N GLU A 62 4.61 -3.56 -3.92
CA GLU A 62 4.73 -4.93 -4.44
C GLU A 62 5.14 -5.97 -3.39
N LEU A 63 5.89 -5.59 -2.35
CA LEU A 63 6.37 -6.56 -1.35
C LEU A 63 5.46 -6.70 -0.13
N THR A 64 4.62 -5.71 0.18
CA THR A 64 3.66 -5.81 1.29
C THR A 64 2.74 -7.04 1.22
N PRO A 65 2.21 -7.44 0.04
CA PRO A 65 1.40 -8.65 -0.07
C PRO A 65 2.17 -9.93 0.32
N LEU A 66 3.49 -9.93 0.14
CA LEU A 66 4.36 -11.10 0.31
C LEU A 66 4.98 -11.16 1.72
N PHE A 67 5.30 -10.01 2.31
CA PHE A 67 5.90 -9.92 3.64
C PHE A 67 4.89 -9.34 4.63
N LYS A 68 4.32 -10.19 5.49
CA LYS A 68 3.31 -9.79 6.47
C LYS A 68 3.83 -8.69 7.40
N GLY A 69 3.16 -7.55 7.42
CA GLY A 69 3.53 -6.40 8.26
C GLY A 69 4.82 -5.71 7.82
N LEU A 70 5.15 -5.75 6.52
CA LEU A 70 6.33 -5.08 5.99
C LEU A 70 6.36 -3.60 6.35
N THR A 71 7.46 -3.18 6.95
CA THR A 71 7.72 -1.81 7.38
C THR A 71 9.06 -1.37 6.86
N ILE A 72 9.12 -0.15 6.32
CA ILE A 72 10.36 0.46 5.80
C ILE A 72 10.64 1.73 6.62
N ARG A 73 11.83 1.82 7.20
CA ARG A 73 12.28 2.96 8.00
C ARG A 73 13.61 3.47 7.48
N LYS A 74 13.71 4.80 7.37
CA LYS A 74 14.99 5.47 7.11
C LYS A 74 15.73 5.66 8.41
N LYS A 75 17.02 5.35 8.41
CA LYS A 75 17.93 5.67 9.50
C LYS A 75 18.58 7.01 9.19
N TYR A 76 18.55 7.92 10.16
CA TYR A 76 19.08 9.27 10.03
C TYR A 76 20.35 9.44 10.87
N GLY A 77 21.35 10.10 10.29
CA GLY A 77 22.58 10.47 10.97
C GLY A 77 22.41 11.69 11.88
N LYS A 78 23.42 11.95 12.71
CA LYS A 78 23.44 13.10 13.65
C LYS A 78 23.87 14.43 13.00
N GLY A 79 24.29 14.43 11.74
CA GLY A 79 24.76 15.63 11.03
C GLY A 79 23.67 16.66 10.71
N ARG A 80 24.09 17.84 10.24
CA ARG A 80 23.19 18.93 9.81
C ARG A 80 22.24 18.43 8.71
N GLY A 81 20.96 18.76 8.85
CA GLY A 81 19.92 18.34 7.89
C GLY A 81 19.48 16.87 8.01
N LYS A 82 19.89 16.15 9.08
CA LYS A 82 19.52 14.75 9.35
C LYS A 82 19.66 13.88 8.09
N PRO A 83 20.89 13.67 7.57
CA PRO A 83 21.09 12.90 6.36
C PRO A 83 20.61 11.45 6.56
N VAL A 84 20.00 10.86 5.53
CA VAL A 84 19.70 9.42 5.51
C VAL A 84 21.02 8.66 5.39
N ILE A 85 21.26 7.72 6.31
CA ILE A 85 22.48 6.90 6.38
C ILE A 85 22.20 5.40 6.18
N GLY A 86 20.93 5.01 6.08
CA GLY A 86 20.56 3.63 5.85
C GLY A 86 19.06 3.40 5.84
N TYR A 87 18.68 2.16 5.58
CA TYR A 87 17.30 1.71 5.47
C TYR A 87 17.12 0.42 6.26
N ARG A 88 16.10 0.38 7.12
CA ARG A 88 15.71 -0.81 7.87
C ARG A 88 14.36 -1.31 7.36
N PHE A 89 14.33 -2.60 7.06
CA PHE A 89 13.15 -3.34 6.67
C PHE A 89 12.79 -4.30 7.81
N THR A 90 11.52 -4.35 8.20
CA THR A 90 11.02 -5.29 9.22
C THR A 90 9.71 -5.91 8.77
N TRP A 91 9.47 -7.16 9.14
CA TRP A 91 8.25 -7.92 8.85
C TRP A 91 8.05 -9.00 9.90
N LYS A 92 6.89 -9.67 9.87
CA LYS A 92 6.65 -10.84 10.72
C LYS A 92 7.48 -12.02 10.21
N ALA A 93 8.46 -12.45 11.01
CA ALA A 93 9.32 -13.58 10.69
C ALA A 93 8.53 -14.85 10.34
N GLU A 94 9.03 -15.57 9.34
CA GLU A 94 8.54 -16.90 8.98
C GLU A 94 9.00 -17.94 10.01
N ILE A 95 8.16 -18.93 10.28
CA ILE A 95 8.51 -20.04 11.18
C ILE A 95 9.49 -20.97 10.44
N ASN A 96 10.56 -21.38 11.11
CA ASN A 96 11.49 -22.38 10.58
C ASN A 96 10.74 -23.69 10.29
N HIS A 97 10.92 -24.24 9.09
CA HIS A 97 10.21 -25.44 8.60
C HIS A 97 8.68 -25.29 8.46
N ALA A 98 8.16 -24.06 8.36
CA ALA A 98 6.78 -23.88 7.92
C ALA A 98 6.58 -24.48 6.54
N ASP A 99 5.41 -25.09 6.35
CA ASP A 99 4.92 -25.46 5.03
C ASP A 99 4.69 -24.17 4.21
N ASP A 100 5.62 -23.89 3.27
CA ASP A 100 5.57 -22.76 2.31
C ASP A 100 4.89 -23.15 1.00
N PHE A 101 4.19 -24.31 0.96
CA PHE A 101 3.41 -24.69 -0.20
C PHE A 101 2.11 -23.89 -0.29
N SER A 102 1.75 -23.52 -1.53
CA SER A 102 0.48 -22.86 -1.82
C SER A 102 -0.68 -23.73 -1.33
N LYS A 103 -1.60 -23.11 -0.59
CA LYS A 103 -2.86 -23.74 -0.17
C LYS A 103 -3.96 -23.59 -1.24
N GLY A 104 -3.59 -23.13 -2.42
CA GLY A 104 -4.47 -22.83 -3.55
C GLY A 104 -4.50 -21.34 -3.87
N LYS A 105 -4.74 -21.02 -5.16
CA LYS A 105 -4.71 -19.64 -5.68
C LYS A 105 -5.62 -18.67 -4.91
N GLN A 106 -6.78 -19.14 -4.45
CA GLN A 106 -7.74 -18.32 -3.70
C GLN A 106 -7.23 -17.96 -2.31
N GLU A 107 -6.63 -18.92 -1.60
CA GLU A 107 -6.09 -18.68 -0.26
C GLU A 107 -4.85 -17.78 -0.32
N ASP A 108 -3.96 -18.02 -1.30
CA ASP A 108 -2.81 -17.16 -1.52
C ASP A 108 -3.23 -15.72 -1.83
N LEU A 109 -4.27 -15.54 -2.66
CA LEU A 109 -4.85 -14.22 -2.96
C LEU A 109 -5.45 -13.58 -1.70
N ARG A 110 -6.20 -14.33 -0.90
CA ARG A 110 -6.78 -13.86 0.35
C ARG A 110 -5.72 -13.37 1.34
N ILE A 111 -4.64 -14.14 1.49
CA ILE A 111 -3.51 -13.77 2.37
C ILE A 111 -2.83 -12.50 1.86
N LYS A 112 -2.57 -12.39 0.56
CA LYS A 112 -1.98 -11.20 -0.06
C LYS A 112 -2.85 -9.96 0.18
N LEU A 113 -4.15 -10.05 -0.09
CA LEU A 113 -5.10 -8.95 0.15
C LEU A 113 -5.19 -8.58 1.63
N PHE A 114 -5.23 -9.58 2.52
CA PHE A 114 -5.22 -9.37 3.97
C PHE A 114 -3.97 -8.58 4.41
N ASN A 115 -2.79 -8.97 3.92
CA ASN A 115 -1.53 -8.30 4.24
C ASN A 115 -1.52 -6.83 3.79
N ILE A 116 -2.07 -6.51 2.61
CA ILE A 116 -2.19 -5.13 2.12
C ILE A 116 -3.11 -4.31 3.02
N GLU A 117 -4.29 -4.85 3.31
CA GLU A 117 -5.36 -4.11 4.01
C GLU A 117 -4.99 -3.77 5.44
N HIS A 118 -4.37 -4.73 6.13
CA HIS A 118 -4.00 -4.63 7.55
C HIS A 118 -2.61 -4.05 7.77
N ASN A 119 -1.89 -3.63 6.72
CA ASN A 119 -0.63 -2.94 6.88
C ASN A 119 -0.86 -1.45 7.15
N GLY A 120 -0.58 -1.01 8.38
CA GLY A 120 -0.67 0.39 8.80
C GLY A 120 0.39 1.30 8.17
N GLU A 121 1.40 0.72 7.51
CA GLU A 121 2.45 1.49 6.85
C GLU A 121 2.01 2.06 5.51
N LEU A 122 1.01 1.47 4.84
CA LEU A 122 0.55 1.90 3.52
C LEU A 122 -0.49 2.99 3.65
N THR A 123 -0.36 4.03 2.83
CA THR A 123 -1.45 4.98 2.61
C THR A 123 -2.59 4.30 1.86
N GLN A 124 -3.78 4.89 1.89
CA GLN A 124 -4.94 4.34 1.19
C GLN A 124 -4.67 4.18 -0.32
N GLU A 125 -4.03 5.17 -0.95
CA GLU A 125 -3.60 5.10 -2.35
C GLU A 125 -2.64 3.95 -2.62
N GLU A 126 -1.65 3.73 -1.75
CA GLU A 126 -0.70 2.63 -1.89
C GLU A 126 -1.39 1.28 -1.73
N LYS A 127 -2.39 1.18 -0.83
CA LYS A 127 -3.22 -0.03 -0.68
C LYS A 127 -4.01 -0.30 -1.96
N TRP A 128 -4.65 0.72 -2.54
CA TRP A 128 -5.37 0.57 -3.81
C TRP A 128 -4.46 0.10 -4.94
N ARG A 129 -3.29 0.72 -5.11
CA ARG A 129 -2.32 0.31 -6.14
C ARG A 129 -1.79 -1.10 -5.91
N ALA A 130 -1.52 -1.48 -4.67
CA ALA A 130 -1.12 -2.85 -4.35
C ALA A 130 -2.23 -3.86 -4.70
N LYS A 131 -3.50 -3.52 -4.41
CA LYS A 131 -4.67 -4.34 -4.80
C LYS A 131 -4.82 -4.44 -6.32
N ASP A 132 -4.72 -3.33 -7.05
CA ASP A 132 -4.75 -3.30 -8.52
C ASP A 132 -3.73 -4.26 -9.11
N ARG A 133 -2.48 -4.20 -8.64
CA ARG A 133 -1.39 -5.07 -9.11
C ARG A 133 -1.68 -6.55 -8.87
N ILE A 134 -2.13 -6.90 -7.66
CA ILE A 134 -2.41 -8.29 -7.30
C ILE A 134 -3.60 -8.86 -8.08
N LEU A 135 -4.59 -8.02 -8.38
CA LEU A 135 -5.78 -8.40 -9.14
C LEU A 135 -5.58 -8.27 -10.67
N ASN A 136 -4.39 -7.86 -11.12
CA ASN A 136 -4.06 -7.56 -12.52
C ASN A 136 -5.02 -6.54 -13.17
N LEU A 137 -5.42 -5.54 -12.40
CA LEU A 137 -6.24 -4.42 -12.86
C LEU A 137 -5.36 -3.24 -13.28
N PRO A 138 -5.87 -2.34 -14.13
CA PRO A 138 -5.21 -1.06 -14.39
C PRO A 138 -4.93 -0.30 -13.08
N LEU A 139 -3.76 0.35 -13.00
CA LEU A 139 -3.42 1.15 -11.82
C LEU A 139 -4.38 2.34 -11.69
N GLY A 140 -4.97 2.50 -10.50
CA GLY A 140 -5.95 3.55 -10.20
C GLY A 140 -7.41 3.10 -10.33
N THR A 141 -7.68 1.84 -10.64
CA THR A 141 -9.06 1.32 -10.71
C THR A 141 -9.78 1.44 -9.37
N HIS A 142 -9.19 0.94 -8.28
CA HIS A 142 -9.83 1.05 -6.96
C HIS A 142 -10.00 2.50 -6.47
N GLU A 143 -9.09 3.40 -6.87
CA GLU A 143 -9.18 4.83 -6.55
C GLU A 143 -10.36 5.48 -7.29
N ALA A 144 -10.51 5.19 -8.58
CA ALA A 144 -11.62 5.68 -9.39
C ALA A 144 -12.97 5.15 -8.88
N ASP A 145 -13.04 3.86 -8.55
CA ASP A 145 -14.24 3.24 -8.01
C ASP A 145 -14.65 3.86 -6.67
N PHE A 146 -13.69 4.10 -5.78
CA PHE A 146 -13.92 4.77 -4.50
C PHE A 146 -14.44 6.20 -4.69
N ASN A 147 -13.79 7.00 -5.56
CA ASN A 147 -14.22 8.37 -5.83
C ASN A 147 -15.63 8.42 -6.43
N LYS A 148 -15.97 7.47 -7.30
CA LYS A 148 -17.31 7.34 -7.89
C LYS A 148 -18.38 7.00 -6.84
N GLN A 149 -18.06 6.09 -5.91
CA GLN A 149 -18.94 5.75 -4.79
C GLN A 149 -19.20 6.98 -3.91
N GLN A 150 -18.14 7.70 -3.51
CA GLN A 150 -18.25 8.92 -2.71
C GLN A 150 -19.08 10.01 -3.40
N GLN A 151 -18.93 10.17 -4.72
CA GLN A 151 -19.74 11.12 -5.49
C GLN A 151 -21.21 10.71 -5.50
N THR A 152 -21.49 9.43 -5.73
CA THR A 152 -22.86 8.89 -5.76
C THR A 152 -23.53 9.07 -4.39
N GLU A 153 -22.85 8.72 -3.30
CA GLU A 153 -23.34 8.91 -1.93
C GLU A 153 -23.61 10.38 -1.61
N LYS A 154 -22.73 11.30 -2.07
CA LYS A 154 -22.93 12.74 -1.88
C LYS A 154 -24.15 13.25 -2.64
N GLU A 155 -24.33 12.84 -3.88
CA GLU A 155 -25.50 13.22 -4.69
C GLU A 155 -26.80 12.67 -4.10
N GLU A 156 -26.80 11.43 -3.57
CA GLU A 156 -27.94 10.84 -2.89
C GLU A 156 -28.29 11.58 -1.60
N ALA A 157 -27.28 11.94 -0.80
CA ALA A 157 -27.46 12.73 0.41
C ALA A 157 -28.03 14.14 0.11
N GLU A 158 -27.54 14.81 -0.94
CA GLU A 158 -28.05 16.11 -1.38
C GLU A 158 -29.51 16.01 -1.86
N LYS A 159 -29.85 15.01 -2.67
CA LYS A 159 -31.24 14.76 -3.10
C LYS A 159 -32.17 14.49 -1.92
N GLN A 160 -31.69 13.73 -0.92
CA GLN A 160 -32.47 13.43 0.28
C GLN A 160 -32.68 14.69 1.13
N ALA A 161 -31.66 15.55 1.27
CA ALA A 161 -31.77 16.82 1.99
C ALA A 161 -32.80 17.74 1.33
N ILE A 162 -32.71 17.93 0.01
CA ILE A 162 -33.67 18.73 -0.77
C ILE A 162 -35.10 18.15 -0.62
N SER A 163 -35.26 16.83 -0.69
CA SER A 163 -36.57 16.20 -0.49
C SER A 163 -37.15 16.45 0.90
N ASN A 164 -36.31 16.46 1.93
CA ASN A 164 -36.73 16.70 3.31
C ASN A 164 -37.13 18.17 3.52
N GLU A 165 -36.35 19.11 2.97
CA GLU A 165 -36.63 20.55 3.01
C GLU A 165 -37.98 20.87 2.34
N LEU A 166 -38.20 20.36 1.12
CA LEU A 166 -39.50 20.52 0.43
C LEU A 166 -40.69 19.97 1.22
N LYS A 167 -40.51 18.86 1.94
CA LYS A 167 -41.57 18.29 2.79
C LYS A 167 -41.85 19.18 4.01
N GLN A 168 -40.82 19.78 4.61
CA GLN A 168 -41.00 20.71 5.72
C GLN A 168 -41.74 21.97 5.28
N ASP A 169 -41.34 22.57 4.16
CA ASP A 169 -42.00 23.75 3.61
C ASP A 169 -43.48 23.49 3.29
N LEU A 170 -43.80 22.31 2.73
CA LEU A 170 -45.19 21.93 2.45
C LEU A 170 -46.01 21.78 3.74
N LEU A 171 -45.44 21.21 4.80
CA LEU A 171 -46.11 21.04 6.08
C LEU A 171 -46.36 22.40 6.75
N GLU A 172 -45.37 23.29 6.77
CA GLU A 172 -45.53 24.65 7.31
C GLU A 172 -46.62 25.44 6.56
N ASN A 173 -46.60 25.39 5.23
CA ASN A 173 -47.62 26.06 4.41
C ASN A 173 -49.03 25.48 4.63
N LEU A 174 -49.18 24.17 4.85
CA LEU A 174 -50.45 23.56 5.21
C LEU A 174 -50.92 23.99 6.60
N GLN A 175 -50.01 24.06 7.57
CA GLN A 175 -50.31 24.48 8.94
C GLN A 175 -50.88 25.91 8.96
N ASN A 176 -50.24 26.82 8.21
CA ASN A 176 -50.67 28.22 8.06
C ASN A 176 -52.02 28.39 7.32
N LEU A 177 -52.56 27.34 6.69
CA LEU A 177 -53.82 27.38 5.93
C LEU A 177 -55.06 27.08 6.80
N PHE A 178 -54.85 26.50 7.98
CA PHE A 178 -55.91 26.09 8.91
C PHE A 178 -55.99 26.94 10.19
N ASP A 179 -55.11 27.95 10.32
CA ASP A 179 -55.13 29.00 11.33
C ASP A 179 -55.76 30.30 10.79
#